data_AF-A0A255TK35-F1
#
_entry.id   AF-A0A255TK35-F1
#
_cell.length_a   1.000
_cell.length_b   1.000
_cell.length_c   1.000
_cell.angle_alpha   90.00
_cell.angle_beta   90.00
_cell.angle_gamma   90.00
#
_symmetry.space_group_name_H-M   'P 1'
#
loop_
_entity.id
_entity.type
_entity.pdbx_description
1 polymer ?
#
loop_
_entity_poly.entity_id
_entity_poly.type
_entity_poly.pdbx_seq_one_letter_code
_entity_poly.pdbx_strand_id
1 'polypeptide(L)'
;MYNFQQQIKERTGWSDAIVRFLHSREEAEVYIRAGLVERRIGGRAALVRTDIDWSAFNCRQEWLKQKFADWDKWQDYNNADLIGEGWPPRDSNGDPYELHHIGQRQDSPFAELTWQEHMGDGNNAILHPNRESVIDRQQFDGEKSRYWQDRFKAFTKEEIKRIYM
;
A
#
# COMPACT_ATOMS: atom_id res chain seq x y z
N MET A 1 -0.60 -19.05 27.32
CA MET A 1 -1.07 -18.91 25.92
C MET A 1 -0.16 -17.93 25.21
N TYR A 2 0.51 -18.35 24.14
CA TYR A 2 1.25 -17.40 23.30
C TYR A 2 0.22 -16.49 22.59
N ASN A 3 0.35 -15.17 22.78
CA ASN A 3 -0.44 -14.19 22.02
C ASN A 3 -0.08 -14.37 20.52
N PHE A 4 -1.07 -14.46 19.63
CA PHE A 4 -0.83 -14.66 18.19
C PHE A 4 0.08 -13.58 17.60
N GLN A 5 0.01 -12.35 18.12
CA GLN A 5 0.86 -11.24 17.68
C GLN A 5 2.35 -11.56 17.88
N GLN A 6 2.71 -12.27 18.96
CA GLN A 6 4.08 -12.72 19.18
C GLN A 6 4.50 -13.78 18.17
N GLN A 7 3.61 -14.71 17.82
CA GLN A 7 3.90 -15.72 16.80
C GLN A 7 4.07 -15.09 15.41
N ILE A 8 3.25 -14.09 15.07
CA ILE A 8 3.41 -13.33 13.83
C ILE A 8 4.74 -12.58 13.84
N LYS A 9 5.07 -11.88 14.92
CA LYS A 9 6.35 -11.18 15.09
C LYS A 9 7.55 -12.09 14.91
N GLU A 10 7.55 -13.27 15.55
CA GLU A 10 8.62 -14.27 15.43
C GLU A 10 8.75 -14.80 13.99
N ARG A 11 7.61 -15.01 13.29
CA ARG A 11 7.59 -15.55 11.92
C ARG A 11 7.98 -14.54 10.86
N THR A 12 7.55 -13.28 10.99
CA THR A 12 7.70 -12.27 9.93
C THR A 12 8.83 -11.28 10.20
N GLY A 13 9.28 -11.19 11.47
CA GLY A 13 10.19 -10.15 11.93
C GLY A 13 9.53 -8.77 12.05
N TRP A 14 8.21 -8.66 11.86
CA TRP A 14 7.50 -7.38 12.00
C TRP A 14 7.55 -6.88 13.45
N SER A 15 7.82 -5.60 13.61
CA SER A 15 7.97 -4.93 14.90
C SER A 15 6.65 -4.83 15.66
N ASP A 16 6.74 -4.48 16.94
CA ASP A 16 5.57 -4.18 17.76
C ASP A 16 4.74 -3.02 17.20
N ALA A 17 5.34 -2.14 16.39
CA ALA A 17 4.63 -1.05 15.73
C ALA A 17 3.63 -1.55 14.69
N ILE A 18 3.85 -2.75 14.10
CA ILE A 18 2.91 -3.43 13.21
C ILE A 18 2.02 -4.37 14.01
N VAL A 19 2.61 -5.35 14.72
CA VAL A 19 1.85 -6.51 15.19
C VAL A 19 0.80 -6.16 16.25
N ARG A 20 0.98 -5.07 17.00
CA ARG A 20 -0.01 -4.61 17.99
C ARG A 20 -1.33 -4.16 17.38
N PHE A 21 -1.33 -3.77 16.11
CA PHE A 21 -2.52 -3.31 15.38
C PHE A 21 -3.23 -4.46 14.65
N LEU A 22 -2.57 -5.61 14.47
CA LEU A 22 -3.23 -6.79 13.91
C LEU A 22 -4.38 -7.22 14.80
N HIS A 23 -5.52 -7.46 14.18
CA HIS A 23 -6.76 -7.87 14.82
C HIS A 23 -6.99 -9.36 14.78
N SER A 24 -6.45 -10.06 13.78
CA SER A 24 -6.55 -11.51 13.71
C SER A 24 -5.35 -12.14 13.02
N ARG A 25 -5.27 -13.47 13.10
CA ARG A 25 -4.27 -14.23 12.34
C ARG A 25 -4.57 -14.16 10.86
N GLU A 26 -5.85 -14.22 10.48
CA GLU A 26 -6.32 -14.20 9.11
C GLU A 26 -5.93 -12.90 8.41
N GLU A 27 -6.08 -11.74 9.07
CA GLU A 27 -5.59 -10.45 8.58
C GLU A 27 -4.08 -10.49 8.34
N ALA A 28 -3.31 -10.98 9.32
CA ALA A 28 -1.86 -11.11 9.18
C ALA A 28 -1.48 -12.02 8.00
N GLU A 29 -2.18 -13.14 7.80
CA GLU A 29 -1.93 -14.05 6.68
C GLU A 29 -2.19 -13.39 5.32
N VAL A 30 -3.14 -12.45 5.19
CA VAL A 30 -3.32 -11.69 3.94
C VAL A 30 -2.03 -10.96 3.58
N TYR A 31 -1.47 -10.22 4.54
CA TYR A 31 -0.24 -9.45 4.33
C TYR A 31 0.99 -10.34 4.13
N ILE A 32 1.06 -11.49 4.81
CA ILE A 32 2.16 -12.45 4.62
C ILE A 32 2.08 -13.07 3.22
N ARG A 33 0.88 -13.47 2.75
CA ARG A 33 0.69 -14.01 1.39
C ARG A 33 1.01 -12.98 0.31
N ALA A 34 0.71 -11.70 0.56
CA ALA A 34 1.09 -10.58 -0.32
C ALA A 34 2.59 -10.27 -0.30
N GLY A 35 3.39 -10.95 0.55
CA GLY A 35 4.84 -10.81 0.59
C GLY A 35 5.31 -9.46 1.15
N LEU A 36 4.50 -8.80 1.98
CA LEU A 36 4.80 -7.45 2.45
C LEU A 36 5.95 -7.43 3.47
N VAL A 37 6.79 -6.41 3.36
CA VAL A 37 7.93 -6.20 4.26
C VAL A 37 7.75 -4.92 5.06
N GLU A 38 8.21 -4.93 6.31
CA GLU A 38 8.16 -3.72 7.11
C GLU A 38 9.22 -2.70 6.67
N ARG A 39 8.77 -1.45 6.48
CA ARG A 39 9.61 -0.27 6.27
C ARG A 39 9.05 0.92 7.04
N ARG A 40 9.88 1.95 7.21
CA ARG A 40 9.47 3.24 7.76
C ARG A 40 9.29 4.24 6.62
N ILE A 41 8.05 4.66 6.39
CA ILE A 41 7.66 5.61 5.34
C ILE A 41 7.11 6.86 6.02
N GLY A 42 7.67 8.04 5.73
CA GLY A 42 7.21 9.30 6.34
C GLY A 42 7.26 9.33 7.88
N GLY A 43 8.10 8.51 8.50
CA GLY A 43 8.16 8.37 9.97
C GLY A 43 7.08 7.45 10.58
N ARG A 44 6.26 6.78 9.77
CA ARG A 44 5.31 5.73 10.20
C ARG A 44 5.84 4.35 9.79
N ALA A 45 5.63 3.33 10.62
CA ALA A 45 5.82 1.96 10.15
C ALA A 45 4.77 1.63 9.08
N ALA A 46 5.13 0.81 8.09
CA ALA A 46 4.25 0.35 7.03
C ALA A 46 4.70 -1.02 6.52
N LEU A 47 3.75 -1.82 6.05
CA LEU A 47 3.97 -3.04 5.30
C LEU A 47 3.94 -2.71 3.81
N VAL A 48 5.10 -2.74 3.17
CA VAL A 48 5.29 -2.27 1.79
C VAL A 48 5.53 -3.41 0.83
N ARG A 49 5.16 -3.21 -0.42
CA ARG A 49 5.54 -4.07 -1.53
C ARG A 49 6.99 -3.84 -1.94
N THR A 50 7.61 -4.89 -2.47
CA THR A 50 9.00 -4.86 -2.97
C THR A 50 9.09 -5.16 -4.46
N ASP A 51 7.97 -5.46 -5.09
CA ASP A 51 7.81 -5.94 -6.46
C ASP A 51 7.07 -4.93 -7.37
N ILE A 52 6.83 -3.71 -6.88
CA ILE A 52 6.30 -2.63 -7.73
C ILE A 52 7.38 -2.25 -8.74
N ASP A 53 7.05 -2.35 -10.03
CA ASP A 53 7.88 -1.78 -11.09
C ASP A 53 7.70 -0.26 -11.12
N TRP A 54 8.64 0.45 -10.48
CA TRP A 54 8.63 1.90 -10.38
C TRP A 54 8.88 2.62 -11.70
N SER A 55 9.50 1.95 -12.67
CA SER A 55 9.81 2.51 -13.99
C SER A 55 8.69 2.32 -15.02
N ALA A 56 7.70 1.48 -14.69
CA ALA A 56 6.61 1.16 -15.60
C ALA A 56 5.65 2.33 -15.83
N PHE A 57 5.28 2.53 -17.10
CA PHE A 57 4.26 3.49 -17.54
C PHE A 57 2.87 2.83 -17.57
N ASN A 58 2.45 2.28 -16.43
CA ASN A 58 1.19 1.53 -16.33
C ASN A 58 -0.06 2.41 -16.46
N CYS A 59 0.09 3.74 -16.53
CA CYS A 59 -0.99 4.62 -16.96
C CYS A 59 -1.33 4.50 -18.45
N ARG A 60 -0.47 3.90 -19.29
CA ARG A 60 -0.66 3.81 -20.76
C ARG A 60 -1.69 2.76 -21.21
N GLN A 61 -2.42 2.15 -20.29
CA GLN A 61 -3.46 1.18 -20.64
C GLN A 61 -4.60 1.84 -21.42
N GLU A 62 -4.99 1.24 -22.54
CA GLU A 62 -5.99 1.83 -23.45
C GLU A 62 -7.32 2.15 -22.74
N TRP A 63 -7.73 1.29 -21.80
CA TRP A 63 -8.97 1.45 -21.05
C TRP A 63 -8.94 2.65 -20.09
N LEU A 64 -7.75 3.14 -19.72
CA LEU A 64 -7.59 4.31 -18.86
C LEU A 64 -7.79 5.64 -19.60
N LYS A 65 -7.69 5.67 -20.95
CA LYS A 65 -7.95 6.88 -21.76
C LYS A 65 -9.29 7.52 -21.48
N GLN A 66 -10.30 6.69 -21.25
CA GLN A 66 -11.67 7.14 -21.00
C GLN A 66 -11.96 7.38 -19.50
N LYS A 67 -11.01 7.02 -18.62
CA LYS A 67 -11.14 7.14 -17.16
C LYS A 67 -10.39 8.33 -16.59
N PHE A 68 -9.27 8.73 -17.21
CA PHE A 68 -8.50 9.88 -16.76
C PHE A 68 -9.02 11.17 -17.37
N ALA A 69 -9.29 12.15 -16.50
CA ALA A 69 -9.64 13.50 -16.92
C ALA A 69 -8.48 14.20 -17.64
N ASP A 70 -7.24 13.83 -17.32
CA ASP A 70 -6.01 14.40 -17.89
C ASP A 70 -5.10 13.29 -18.42
N TRP A 71 -5.61 12.51 -19.39
CA TRP A 71 -4.87 11.42 -20.02
C TRP A 71 -3.52 11.88 -20.56
N ASP A 72 -3.48 13.05 -21.22
CA ASP A 72 -2.28 13.54 -21.88
C ASP A 72 -1.12 13.77 -20.91
N LYS A 73 -1.42 14.24 -19.69
CA LYS A 73 -0.43 14.30 -18.62
C LYS A 73 -0.08 12.91 -18.09
N TRP A 74 -1.08 12.11 -17.73
CA TRP A 74 -0.86 10.90 -16.92
C TRP A 74 -0.25 9.73 -17.71
N GLN A 75 -0.45 9.66 -19.02
CA GLN A 75 0.13 8.61 -19.86
C GLN A 75 1.68 8.65 -19.88
N ASP A 76 2.27 9.80 -19.56
CA ASP A 76 3.72 9.99 -19.50
C ASP A 76 4.29 9.92 -18.09
N TYR A 77 3.49 9.46 -17.12
CA TYR A 77 3.94 9.19 -15.76
C TYR A 77 4.28 7.72 -15.62
N ASN A 78 5.49 7.44 -15.15
CA ASN A 78 5.78 6.13 -14.59
C ASN A 78 5.26 6.03 -13.15
N ASN A 79 5.34 4.84 -12.56
CA ASN A 79 4.88 4.61 -11.19
C ASN A 79 5.59 5.47 -10.14
N ALA A 80 6.88 5.80 -10.32
CA ALA A 80 7.58 6.70 -9.43
C ALA A 80 7.06 8.15 -9.54
N ASP A 81 6.78 8.63 -10.75
CA ASP A 81 6.22 9.97 -10.98
C ASP A 81 4.85 10.12 -10.32
N LEU A 82 4.00 9.08 -10.41
CA LEU A 82 2.68 9.05 -9.76
C LEU A 82 2.80 9.26 -8.25
N ILE A 83 3.66 8.48 -7.58
CA ILE A 83 3.80 8.59 -6.13
C ILE A 83 4.48 9.90 -5.71
N GLY A 84 5.33 10.47 -6.56
CA GLY A 84 5.91 11.81 -6.36
C GLY A 84 4.85 12.91 -6.29
N GLU A 85 3.79 12.81 -7.08
CA GLU A 85 2.61 13.69 -7.03
C GLU A 85 1.59 13.28 -5.95
N GLY A 86 1.81 12.15 -5.26
CA GLY A 86 0.91 11.63 -4.24
C GLY A 86 -0.27 10.82 -4.77
N TRP A 87 -0.12 10.22 -5.95
CA TRP A 87 -1.05 9.25 -6.50
C TRP A 87 -0.54 7.82 -6.30
N PRO A 88 -1.43 6.83 -6.13
CA PRO A 88 -0.99 5.44 -6.04
C PRO A 88 -0.28 4.99 -7.32
N PRO A 89 0.77 4.17 -7.22
CA PRO A 89 1.31 3.49 -8.39
C PRO A 89 0.28 2.49 -8.93
N ARG A 90 0.51 1.98 -10.13
CA ARG A 90 -0.37 1.02 -10.80
C ARG A 90 0.31 -0.30 -11.08
N ASP A 91 -0.44 -1.39 -10.96
CA ASP A 91 0.01 -2.71 -11.37
C ASP A 91 0.06 -2.84 -12.91
N SER A 92 0.47 -4.01 -13.41
CA SER A 92 0.58 -4.25 -14.86
C SER A 92 -0.73 -4.18 -15.63
N ASN A 93 -1.87 -4.29 -14.94
CA ASN A 93 -3.21 -4.16 -15.55
C ASN A 93 -3.67 -2.69 -15.60
N GLY A 94 -2.94 -1.80 -14.92
CA GLY A 94 -3.30 -0.40 -14.75
C GLY A 94 -4.15 -0.14 -13.52
N ASP A 95 -4.36 -1.13 -12.64
CA ASP A 95 -5.14 -0.94 -11.42
C ASP A 95 -4.27 -0.28 -10.35
N PRO A 96 -4.80 0.70 -9.58
CA PRO A 96 -4.02 1.37 -8.55
C PRO A 96 -3.76 0.42 -7.37
N TYR A 97 -2.53 0.45 -6.84
CA TYR A 97 -2.26 -0.16 -5.54
C TYR A 97 -3.03 0.56 -4.45
N GLU A 98 -3.60 -0.22 -3.54
CA GLU A 98 -4.43 0.26 -2.43
C GLU A 98 -3.62 0.36 -1.15
N LEU A 99 -4.01 1.30 -0.30
CA LEU A 99 -3.50 1.43 1.07
C LEU A 99 -4.58 0.99 2.03
N HIS A 100 -4.24 0.05 2.90
CA HIS A 100 -5.11 -0.44 3.95
C HIS A 100 -4.55 -0.06 5.31
N HIS A 101 -5.36 0.53 6.19
CA HIS A 101 -4.99 0.71 7.59
C HIS A 101 -5.01 -0.63 8.31
N ILE A 102 -3.87 -1.10 8.80
CA ILE A 102 -3.78 -2.37 9.55
C ILE A 102 -4.67 -2.29 10.79
N GLY A 103 -5.60 -3.22 10.96
CA GLY A 103 -6.58 -3.19 12.04
C GLY A 103 -7.62 -2.05 11.92
N GLN A 104 -7.73 -1.38 10.78
CA GLN A 104 -8.74 -0.33 10.54
C GLN A 104 -8.79 0.78 11.61
N ARG A 105 -7.63 1.26 12.08
CA ARG A 105 -7.53 2.42 12.97
C ARG A 105 -6.88 3.60 12.24
N GLN A 106 -7.38 4.81 12.47
CA GLN A 106 -6.86 6.03 11.81
C GLN A 106 -5.34 6.19 11.99
N ASP A 107 -4.81 5.85 13.16
CA ASP A 107 -3.40 6.00 13.53
C ASP A 107 -2.53 4.75 13.27
N SER A 108 -3.09 3.68 12.69
CA SER A 108 -2.35 2.42 12.46
C SER A 108 -1.53 2.42 11.16
N PRO A 109 -0.40 1.69 11.11
CA PRO A 109 0.39 1.48 9.89
C PRO A 109 -0.42 1.15 8.65
N PHE A 110 0.13 1.49 7.48
CA PHE A 110 -0.43 1.08 6.19
C PHE A 110 0.10 -0.28 5.75
N ALA A 111 -0.72 -1.00 4.98
CA ALA A 111 -0.33 -2.11 4.13
C ALA A 111 -0.59 -1.76 2.66
N GLU A 112 0.42 -1.92 1.80
CA GLU A 112 0.31 -1.77 0.34
C GLU A 112 -0.22 -3.07 -0.27
N LEU A 113 -1.38 -3.03 -0.92
CA LEU A 113 -2.05 -4.21 -1.50
C LEU A 113 -2.45 -3.93 -2.95
N THR A 114 -2.54 -4.98 -3.76
CA THR A 114 -3.34 -4.94 -5.00
C THR A 114 -4.82 -4.94 -4.66
N TRP A 115 -5.66 -4.51 -5.60
CA TRP A 115 -7.12 -4.60 -5.43
C TRP A 115 -7.58 -6.03 -5.13
N GLN A 116 -7.00 -7.04 -5.81
CA GLN A 116 -7.37 -8.44 -5.58
C GLN A 116 -6.99 -8.92 -4.17
N GLU A 117 -5.81 -8.55 -3.67
CA GLU A 117 -5.39 -8.92 -2.31
C GLU A 117 -6.22 -8.21 -1.24
N HIS A 118 -6.68 -6.99 -1.51
CA HIS A 118 -7.49 -6.22 -0.58
C HIS A 118 -8.96 -6.67 -0.61
N MET A 119 -9.55 -6.75 -1.80
CA MET A 119 -11.00 -6.89 -1.99
C MET A 119 -11.44 -8.27 -2.48
N GLY A 120 -10.54 -9.02 -3.11
CA GLY A 120 -10.83 -10.33 -3.71
C GLY A 120 -10.79 -11.50 -2.74
N ASP A 121 -11.21 -12.67 -3.23
CA ASP A 121 -11.04 -14.00 -2.58
C ASP A 121 -11.44 -14.09 -1.10
N GLY A 122 -12.43 -13.29 -0.68
CA GLY A 122 -12.88 -13.23 0.71
C GLY A 122 -12.04 -12.33 1.63
N ASN A 123 -10.92 -11.78 1.15
CA ASN A 123 -10.06 -10.87 1.93
C ASN A 123 -10.81 -9.59 2.32
N ASN A 124 -11.77 -9.11 1.51
CA ASN A 124 -12.59 -7.96 1.89
C ASN A 124 -13.28 -8.18 3.25
N ALA A 125 -13.86 -9.36 3.49
CA ALA A 125 -14.53 -9.65 4.76
C ALA A 125 -13.53 -9.78 5.94
N ILE A 126 -12.30 -10.20 5.66
CA ILE A 126 -11.22 -10.35 6.66
C ILE A 126 -10.65 -8.98 7.04
N LEU A 127 -10.38 -8.13 6.05
CA LEU A 127 -9.78 -6.80 6.21
C LEU A 127 -10.82 -5.75 6.60
N HIS A 128 -12.08 -5.94 6.21
CA HIS A 128 -13.22 -5.08 6.55
C HIS A 128 -14.34 -5.82 7.30
N PRO A 129 -14.07 -6.36 8.49
CA PRO A 129 -15.14 -6.93 9.32
C PRO A 129 -16.11 -5.82 9.75
N ASN A 130 -17.40 -6.15 9.86
CA ASN A 130 -18.44 -5.20 10.26
C ASN A 130 -18.19 -4.68 11.68
N ARG A 131 -17.73 -3.43 11.78
CA ARG A 131 -17.54 -2.68 13.02
C ARG A 131 -17.66 -1.19 12.77
N GLU A 132 -17.79 -0.43 13.85
CA GLU A 132 -17.81 1.03 13.79
C GLU A 132 -16.47 1.52 13.21
N SER A 133 -16.54 2.20 12.07
CA SER A 133 -15.37 2.79 11.43
C SER A 133 -14.96 4.02 12.22
N VAL A 134 -13.75 3.99 12.79
CA VAL A 134 -13.11 5.15 13.42
C VAL A 134 -12.25 5.95 12.44
N ILE A 135 -12.36 5.66 11.15
CA ILE A 135 -11.61 6.34 10.07
C ILE A 135 -12.38 7.56 9.58
N ASP A 136 -11.73 8.73 9.62
CA ASP A 136 -12.19 9.92 8.92
C ASP A 136 -11.83 9.78 7.44
N ARG A 137 -12.85 9.64 6.59
CA ARG A 137 -12.67 9.38 5.16
C ARG A 137 -11.99 10.54 4.42
N GLN A 138 -12.26 11.77 4.81
CA GLN A 138 -11.67 12.94 4.17
C GLN A 138 -10.20 13.08 4.57
N GLN A 139 -9.90 12.85 5.85
CA GLN A 139 -8.52 12.80 6.34
C GLN A 139 -7.73 11.68 5.67
N PHE A 140 -8.37 10.52 5.47
CA PHE A 140 -7.74 9.34 4.89
C PHE A 140 -7.23 9.57 3.46
N ASP A 141 -7.97 10.29 2.61
CA ASP A 141 -7.49 10.60 1.26
C ASP A 141 -6.22 11.47 1.27
N GLY A 142 -6.15 12.44 2.18
CA GLY A 142 -4.94 13.23 2.41
C GLY A 142 -3.77 12.39 2.94
N GLU A 143 -4.03 11.47 3.86
CA GLU A 143 -3.00 10.54 4.39
C GLU A 143 -2.44 9.62 3.31
N LYS A 144 -3.29 9.07 2.44
CA LYS A 144 -2.83 8.22 1.32
C LYS A 144 -1.92 9.00 0.38
N SER A 145 -2.33 10.21 0.01
CA SER A 145 -1.53 11.04 -0.89
C SER A 145 -0.17 11.38 -0.27
N ARG A 146 -0.17 11.76 1.01
CA ARG A 146 1.06 12.03 1.76
C ARG A 146 1.96 10.80 1.87
N TYR A 147 1.38 9.63 2.13
CA TYR A 147 2.11 8.36 2.21
C TYR A 147 2.86 8.09 0.91
N TRP A 148 2.21 8.21 -0.25
CA TRP A 148 2.85 7.97 -1.54
C TRP A 148 3.99 8.95 -1.82
N GLN A 149 3.82 10.23 -1.49
CA GLN A 149 4.91 11.21 -1.60
C GLN A 149 6.09 10.87 -0.69
N ASP A 150 5.81 10.39 0.52
CA ASP A 150 6.85 9.98 1.44
C ASP A 150 7.47 8.62 1.03
N ARG A 151 6.74 7.76 0.30
CA ARG A 151 7.24 6.56 -0.35
C ARG A 151 8.23 6.90 -1.46
N PHE A 152 7.97 7.96 -2.24
CA PHE A 152 8.89 8.47 -3.26
C PHE A 152 10.17 9.01 -2.64
N LYS A 153 10.05 9.82 -1.59
CA LYS A 153 11.20 10.37 -0.84
C LYS A 153 12.05 9.29 -0.17
N ALA A 154 11.51 8.09 0.03
CA ALA A 154 12.23 6.97 0.61
C ALA A 154 13.15 6.26 -0.40
N PHE A 155 13.09 6.58 -1.69
CA PHE A 155 14.03 6.03 -2.67
C PHE A 155 15.47 6.47 -2.38
N THR A 156 16.38 5.51 -2.45
CA THR A 156 17.81 5.74 -2.48
C THR A 156 18.24 6.40 -3.79
N LYS A 157 19.43 7.01 -3.80
CA LYS A 157 19.98 7.61 -5.03
C LYS A 157 20.16 6.55 -6.13
N GLU A 158 20.53 5.34 -5.75
CA GLU A 158 20.72 4.20 -6.63
C GLU A 158 19.38 3.70 -7.22
N GLU A 159 18.30 3.70 -6.44
CA GLU A 159 16.95 3.39 -6.95
C GLU A 159 16.46 4.44 -7.93
N ILE A 160 16.54 5.73 -7.58
CA ILE A 160 16.21 6.84 -8.49
C ILE A 160 17.01 6.72 -9.79
N LYS A 161 18.31 6.43 -9.69
CA LYS A 161 19.17 6.20 -10.85
C LYS A 161 18.66 5.06 -11.74
N ARG A 162 18.21 3.94 -11.15
CA ARG A 162 17.69 2.78 -11.91
C ARG A 162 16.31 3.03 -12.52
N ILE A 163 15.48 3.86 -11.89
CA ILE A 163 14.12 4.16 -12.35
C ILE A 163 14.15 5.03 -13.60
N TYR A 164 15.07 5.99 -13.65
CA TYR A 164 15.11 7.04 -14.69
C TYR A 164 16.28 6.94 -15.68
N MET A 165 17.02 5.82 -15.70
CA MET A 165 18.06 5.53 -16.69
C MET A 165 17.63 4.43 -17.63
#